data_AF-A0AAP7FLB8-F1
#
_entry.id   AF-A0AAP7FLB8-F1
#
_cell.length_a   1.000
_cell.length_b   1.000
_cell.length_c   1.000
_cell.angle_alpha   90.00
_cell.angle_beta   90.00
_cell.angle_gamma   90.00
#
_symmetry.space_group_name_H-M   'P 1'
#
loop_
_entity.id
_entity.type
_entity.pdbx_description
1 polymer ?
#
loop_
_entity_poly.entity_id
_entity_poly.type
_entity_poly.pdbx_seq_one_letter_code
_entity_poly.pdbx_strand_id
1 'polypeptide(L)'
;MQCQQPPESVRIAVSFGAFTATLTHLLAKQRAEEPGTAICLTETLFSEQVSGVKDGRYDLGFAVAPPAEAKLQNELLWHDPGLFMRPARKRR
;
A
#
# COMPACT_ATOMS: atom_id res chain seq x y z
N MET A 1 -8.57 9.50 33.57
CA MET A 1 -7.99 10.48 32.63
C MET A 1 -7.68 9.71 31.36
N GLN A 2 -8.57 9.77 30.38
CA GLN A 2 -8.41 9.05 29.12
C GLN A 2 -7.48 9.91 28.27
N CYS A 3 -6.24 9.47 28.10
CA CYS A 3 -5.30 10.08 27.18
C CYS A 3 -5.96 10.06 25.80
N GLN A 4 -6.47 11.22 25.38
CA GLN A 4 -6.87 11.44 24.01
C GLN A 4 -5.59 11.34 23.19
N GLN A 5 -5.27 10.14 22.71
CA GLN A 5 -4.29 9.97 21.64
C GLN A 5 -4.82 10.82 20.47
N PRO A 6 -4.00 11.72 19.89
CA PRO A 6 -4.38 12.41 18.66
C PRO A 6 -4.75 11.35 17.62
N PRO A 7 -5.60 11.64 16.62
CA PRO A 7 -5.95 10.66 15.60
C PRO A 7 -4.65 10.06 15.04
N GLU A 8 -4.43 8.77 15.30
CA GLU A 8 -3.21 8.10 14.85
C GLU A 8 -3.23 8.15 13.33
N SER A 9 -2.29 8.93 12.77
CA SER A 9 -2.15 9.06 11.34
C SER A 9 -1.21 7.98 10.86
N VAL A 10 -1.74 7.01 10.13
CA VAL A 10 -0.97 5.92 9.55
C VAL A 10 -0.40 6.38 8.21
N ARG A 11 0.92 6.50 8.14
CA ARG A 11 1.68 6.91 6.97
C ARG A 11 2.13 5.67 6.21
N ILE A 12 1.61 5.51 5.01
CA ILE A 12 1.78 4.32 4.20
C ILE A 12 2.54 4.69 2.94
N ALA A 13 3.70 4.07 2.73
CA ALA A 13 4.39 4.14 1.45
C ALA A 13 3.80 3.11 0.48
N VAL A 14 3.61 3.51 -0.77
CA VAL A 14 3.09 2.63 -1.82
C VAL A 14 4.07 2.66 -2.98
N SER A 15 4.64 1.50 -3.30
CA SER A 15 5.54 1.33 -4.43
C SER A 15 4.78 1.25 -5.75
N PHE A 16 5.48 1.51 -6.85
CA PHE A 16 4.91 1.43 -8.20
C PHE A 16 4.13 0.12 -8.44
N GLY A 17 2.94 0.24 -9.03
CA GLY A 17 2.05 -0.88 -9.33
C GLY A 17 1.20 -1.38 -8.16
N ALA A 18 1.43 -0.91 -6.92
CA ALA A 18 0.64 -1.31 -5.76
C ALA A 18 -0.63 -0.47 -5.54
N PHE A 19 -0.77 0.67 -6.23
CA PHE A 19 -2.05 1.40 -6.31
C PHE A 19 -3.05 0.67 -7.19
N THR A 20 -3.74 -0.32 -6.62
CA THR A 20 -4.73 -1.16 -7.30
C THR A 20 -6.14 -0.90 -6.79
N ALA A 21 -7.15 -1.39 -7.52
CA ALA A 21 -8.53 -1.37 -7.06
C ALA A 21 -8.71 -2.11 -5.73
N THR A 22 -7.93 -3.17 -5.51
CA THR A 22 -7.92 -3.94 -4.26
C THR A 22 -7.44 -3.10 -3.08
N LEU A 23 -6.36 -2.32 -3.24
CA LEU A 23 -5.90 -1.38 -2.21
C LEU A 23 -6.99 -0.34 -1.89
N THR A 24 -7.63 0.22 -2.92
CA THR A 24 -8.74 1.17 -2.73
C THR A 24 -9.90 0.55 -1.95
N HIS A 25 -10.25 -0.71 -2.26
CA HIS A 25 -11.30 -1.43 -1.53
C HIS A 25 -10.93 -1.66 -0.06
N LEU A 26 -9.68 -2.03 0.21
CA LEU A 26 -9.16 -2.20 1.58
C LEU A 26 -9.25 -0.89 2.37
N LEU A 27 -8.86 0.23 1.78
CA LEU A 27 -8.95 1.55 2.41
C LEU A 27 -10.40 1.98 2.68
N ALA A 28 -11.31 1.68 1.75
CA ALA A 28 -12.73 1.94 1.94
C ALA A 28 -13.31 1.13 3.11
N LYS A 29 -12.92 -0.14 3.23
CA LYS A 29 -13.28 -0.99 4.37
C LYS A 29 -12.69 -0.46 5.68
N GLN A 30 -11.40 -0.11 5.69
CA GLN A 30 -10.75 0.47 6.86
C GLN A 30 -11.50 1.72 7.34
N ARG A 31 -11.89 2.61 6.42
CA ARG A 31 -12.63 3.82 6.78
C ARG A 31 -14.03 3.53 7.33
N ALA A 32 -14.66 2.44 6.91
CA ALA A 32 -15.96 2.02 7.44
C ALA A 32 -15.84 1.44 8.86
N GLU A 33 -14.76 0.72 9.14
CA GLU A 33 -14.48 0.08 10.43
C GLU A 33 -13.93 1.08 11.45
N GLU A 34 -12.97 1.91 11.05
CA GLU A 34 -12.29 2.91 11.89
C GLU A 34 -12.15 4.27 11.17
N PRO A 35 -13.24 5.05 11.10
CA PRO A 35 -13.25 6.34 10.39
C PRO A 35 -12.37 7.42 11.04
N GLY A 36 -11.99 7.25 12.31
CA GLY A 36 -11.18 8.21 13.07
C GLY A 36 -9.68 8.13 12.78
N THR A 37 -9.22 7.04 12.18
CA THR A 37 -7.81 6.82 11.83
C THR A 37 -7.52 7.53 10.52
N ALA A 38 -6.60 8.49 10.53
CA ALA A 38 -6.19 9.17 9.32
C ALA A 38 -5.20 8.28 8.55
N ILE A 39 -5.44 8.07 7.25
CA ILE A 39 -4.50 7.34 6.39
C ILE A 39 -3.87 8.31 5.39
N CYS A 40 -2.54 8.40 5.42
CA CYS A 40 -1.75 9.17 4.46
C CYS A 40 -0.98 8.22 3.55
N LEU A 41 -1.36 8.19 2.26
CA LEU A 41 -0.64 7.40 1.25
C LEU A 41 0.42 8.27 0.58
N THR A 42 1.62 7.72 0.37
CA THR A 42 2.69 8.38 -0.41
C THR A 42 3.24 7.41 -1.43
N GLU A 43 3.20 7.78 -2.71
CA GLU A 43 3.86 7.02 -3.77
C GLU A 43 5.38 7.21 -3.69
N THR A 44 6.15 6.11 -3.69
CA THR A 44 7.61 6.16 -3.57
C THR A 44 8.28 5.07 -4.41
N LEU A 45 9.59 5.21 -4.63
CA LEU A 45 10.41 4.11 -5.14
C LEU A 45 10.55 3.03 -4.06
N PHE A 46 10.66 1.76 -4.46
CA PHE A 46 10.78 0.65 -3.51
C PHE A 46 11.97 0.80 -2.55
N SER A 47 13.12 1.29 -3.03
CA SER A 47 14.29 1.56 -2.18
C SER A 47 14.01 2.63 -1.11
N GLU A 48 13.27 3.68 -1.47
CA GLU A 48 12.86 4.76 -0.55
C GLU A 48 11.79 4.30 0.42
N GLN A 49 10.86 3.44 -0.01
CA GLN A 49 9.91 2.78 0.88
C GLN A 49 10.65 1.96 1.94
N VAL A 50 11.61 1.13 1.53
CA VAL A 50 12.35 0.25 2.45
C VAL A 50 13.16 1.06 3.46
N SER A 51 13.89 2.11 3.04
CA SER A 51 14.60 2.97 4.01
C SER A 51 13.62 3.77 4.85
N GLY A 52 12.57 4.32 4.26
CA GLY A 52 11.56 5.11 4.96
C GLY A 52 10.81 4.34 6.04
N VAL A 53 10.53 3.05 5.84
CA VAL A 53 9.96 2.19 6.90
C VAL A 53 10.99 1.92 8.00
N LYS A 54 12.26 1.68 7.65
CA LYS A 54 13.33 1.48 8.65
C LYS A 54 13.60 2.73 9.48
N ASP A 55 13.48 3.90 8.86
CA ASP A 55 13.77 5.20 9.46
C ASP A 55 12.53 5.81 10.14
N GLY A 56 11.35 5.16 10.10
CA GLY A 56 10.11 5.64 10.71
C GLY A 56 9.43 6.81 9.98
N ARG A 57 9.84 7.09 8.74
CA ARG A 57 9.15 8.03 7.83
C ARG A 57 7.78 7.51 7.44
N TYR A 58 7.66 6.19 7.30
CA TYR A 58 6.43 5.47 7.04
C TYR A 58 6.24 4.39 8.10
N ASP A 59 4.99 4.15 8.47
CA ASP A 59 4.63 3.13 9.45
C ASP A 59 4.58 1.74 8.80
N LEU A 60 4.23 1.67 7.51
CA LEU A 60 4.25 0.45 6.69
C LEU A 60 4.35 0.76 5.19
N GLY A 61 4.55 -0.28 4.37
CA GLY A 61 4.66 -0.15 2.92
C GLY A 61 3.94 -1.24 2.13
N PHE A 62 3.34 -0.88 0.99
CA PHE A 62 2.76 -1.80 0.02
C PHE A 62 3.62 -1.91 -1.22
N ALA A 63 3.89 -3.13 -1.68
CA ALA A 63 4.65 -3.39 -2.89
C ALA A 63 4.12 -4.65 -3.59
N VAL A 64 4.19 -4.67 -4.91
CA VAL A 64 3.90 -5.87 -5.71
C VAL A 64 5.16 -6.72 -5.77
N ALA A 65 5.09 -7.94 -5.24
CA ALA A 65 6.17 -8.93 -5.27
C ALA A 65 7.55 -8.34 -4.88
N PRO A 66 7.71 -7.83 -3.64
CA PRO A 66 8.94 -7.20 -3.22
C PRO A 66 10.13 -8.19 -3.28
N PRO A 67 11.34 -7.73 -3.63
CA PRO A 67 12.54 -8.54 -3.54
C PRO A 67 12.75 -9.11 -2.14
N ALA A 68 13.19 -10.37 -2.05
CA ALA A 68 13.52 -11.03 -0.78
C ALA A 68 14.60 -10.27 0.03
N GLU A 69 15.40 -9.45 -0.65
CA GLU A 69 16.52 -8.68 -0.11
C GLU A 69 16.11 -7.41 0.67
N ALA A 70 14.81 -7.10 0.77
CA ALA A 70 14.32 -5.90 1.46
C ALA A 70 14.74 -5.84 2.95
N LYS A 71 15.15 -6.97 3.56
CA LYS A 71 15.46 -7.12 5.00
C LYS A 71 14.36 -6.55 5.90
N LEU A 72 13.12 -6.63 5.43
CA LEU A 72 11.90 -6.25 6.14
C LEU A 72 10.99 -7.46 6.18
N GLN A 73 10.26 -7.62 7.29
CA GLN A 73 9.17 -8.58 7.35
C GLN A 73 8.11 -8.14 6.34
N ASN A 74 7.72 -9.05 5.46
CA ASN A 74 6.68 -8.83 4.48
C ASN A 74 5.75 -10.05 4.46
N GLU A 75 4.47 -9.79 4.22
CA GLU A 75 3.44 -10.81 4.12
C GLU A 75 2.64 -10.58 2.83
N LEU A 76 2.24 -11.68 2.18
CA LEU A 76 1.38 -11.64 1.01
C LEU A 76 -0.06 -11.34 1.46
N LEU A 77 -0.56 -10.14 1.17
CA LEU A 77 -1.91 -9.73 1.57
C LEU A 77 -3.00 -10.20 0.58
N TRP A 78 -2.72 -10.16 -0.73
CA TRP A 78 -3.63 -10.66 -1.76
C TRP A 78 -2.88 -10.98 -3.06
N HIS A 79 -3.54 -11.74 -3.94
CA HIS A 79 -3.09 -12.01 -5.29
C HIS A 79 -4.08 -11.38 -6.29
N ASP A 80 -3.60 -10.45 -7.11
CA ASP A 80 -4.40 -9.86 -8.19
C ASP A 80 -4.14 -10.62 -9.51
N PRO A 81 -5.14 -11.29 -10.11
CA PRO A 81 -4.94 -11.96 -11.38
C PRO A 81 -4.67 -10.93 -12.48
N GLY A 82 -3.43 -10.84 -12.93
CA GLY A 82 -3.02 -9.96 -14.01
C GLY A 82 -3.84 -10.21 -15.28
N LEU A 83 -4.72 -9.26 -15.61
CA LEU A 83 -5.47 -9.28 -16.85
C LEU A 83 -4.58 -8.78 -17.99
N PHE A 84 -4.23 -9.65 -18.91
CA PHE A 84 -3.52 -9.25 -20.13
C PHE A 84 -4.52 -8.69 -21.15
N MET A 85 -4.45 -7.39 -21.42
CA MET A 85 -5.20 -6.81 -22.54
C MET A 85 -4.56 -7.21 -23.87
N ARG A 86 -5.35 -7.85 -24.74
CA ARG A 86 -4.96 -8.10 -26.12
C ARG A 86 -5.49 -6.98 -27.01
N PRO A 87 -4.70 -6.43 -27.93
CA PRO A 87 -5.22 -5.46 -28.88
C PRO A 87 -6.35 -6.10 -29.70
N ALA A 88 -7.46 -5.38 -29.85
CA ALA A 88 -8.56 -5.80 -30.72
C ALA A 88 -8.01 -5.94 -32.14
N ARG A 89 -8.09 -7.15 -32.71
CA ARG A 89 -7.63 -7.40 -34.08
C ARG A 89 -8.49 -6.54 -35.02
N LYS A 90 -7.92 -5.50 -35.63
CA LYS A 90 -8.56 -4.85 -36.78
C LYS A 90 -8.54 -5.86 -37.93
N ARG A 91 -9.71 -6.38 -38.32
CA ARG A 91 -9.84 -7.08 -39.60
C ARG A 91 -9.62 -6.02 -40.69
N ARG A 92 -8.61 -6.23 -41.55
CA ARG A 92 -8.43 -5.48 -42.79
C ARG A 92 -9.53 -5.84 -43.77
#